data_AF-A0A4R8GAG6-F1
#
_entry.id   AF-A0A4R8GAG6-F1
#
_cell.length_a   1.000
_cell.length_b   1.000
_cell.length_c   1.000
_cell.angle_alpha   90.00
_cell.angle_beta   90.00
_cell.angle_gamma   90.00
#
_symmetry.space_group_name_H-M   'P 1'
#
loop_
_entity.id
_entity.type
_entity.pdbx_description
1 polymer ?
#
loop_
_entity_poly.entity_id
_entity_poly.type
_entity_poly.pdbx_seq_one_letter_code
_entity_poly.pdbx_strand_id
1 'polypeptide(L)'
;MLADFEELDIVEHVIPRIKFGATVSHGGELVSLNGWGVRPEKELEFTTIEDYIAEGRMIEAGSREINMGRELLNELDRKVGDSVTILYNTAYSSLQGATFKIVGRIESGLQLLNEIVFYLPLETAQRLLYMDGELTELLLAGENRDSADLILKQTEELIAQNESAAKYEALTFRETSEMIGYMDMAKNVYNAIYVLLVGLAAIVVVNTMIMIVNERRKEIGMMEALGLEKKNIIQLFLIEGAIMGFIGSLFGAVIGSFLLNYLAQTGIDFASAVSGIDASVLYSSTIYPRSSLGNTVFSFFLGLIVISISTIIPARKAAKLEPTEAMESR
;
A
#
# COMPACT_ATOMS: atom_id res chain seq x y z
N MET A 1 -25.45 -19.78 -9.15
CA MET A 1 -24.78 -18.52 -8.80
C MET A 1 -23.41 -18.74 -8.18
N LEU A 2 -23.26 -19.37 -7.00
CA LEU A 2 -21.91 -19.71 -6.50
C LEU A 2 -21.10 -20.54 -7.51
N ALA A 3 -21.70 -21.60 -8.06
CA ALA A 3 -21.09 -22.43 -9.09
C ALA A 3 -20.74 -21.62 -10.36
N ASP A 4 -21.63 -20.70 -10.77
CA ASP A 4 -21.45 -19.85 -11.96
C ASP A 4 -20.21 -18.95 -11.83
N PHE A 5 -19.83 -18.53 -10.60
CA PHE A 5 -18.60 -17.78 -10.35
C PHE A 5 -17.35 -18.66 -10.27
N GLU A 6 -17.48 -19.92 -9.84
CA GLU A 6 -16.39 -20.90 -9.86
C GLU A 6 -16.03 -21.35 -11.28
N GLU A 7 -16.94 -21.18 -12.25
CA GLU A 7 -16.72 -21.48 -13.67
C GLU A 7 -16.02 -20.34 -14.45
N LEU A 8 -15.79 -19.19 -13.82
CA LEU A 8 -15.06 -18.09 -14.46
C LEU A 8 -13.55 -18.38 -14.44
N ASP A 9 -12.96 -18.63 -15.62
CA ASP A 9 -11.53 -18.94 -15.78
C ASP A 9 -10.56 -17.92 -15.14
N ILE A 10 -11.00 -16.67 -14.96
CA ILE A 10 -10.19 -15.60 -14.36
C ILE A 10 -10.25 -15.56 -12.82
N VAL A 11 -11.22 -16.24 -12.23
CA VAL A 11 -11.42 -16.31 -10.78
C VAL A 11 -10.74 -17.57 -10.25
N GLU A 12 -9.72 -17.39 -9.42
CA GLU A 12 -8.97 -18.49 -8.82
C GLU A 12 -9.62 -18.94 -7.50
N HIS A 13 -10.19 -18.00 -6.74
CA HIS A 13 -10.83 -18.28 -5.47
C HIS A 13 -12.19 -17.60 -5.35
N VAL A 14 -13.17 -18.38 -4.91
CA VAL A 14 -14.52 -17.96 -4.54
C VAL A 14 -14.72 -18.25 -3.05
N ILE A 15 -14.87 -17.20 -2.23
CA ILE A 15 -14.82 -17.33 -0.77
C ILE A 15 -16.12 -16.79 -0.17
N PRO A 16 -17.01 -17.67 0.30
CA PRO A 16 -18.27 -17.27 0.90
C PRO A 16 -18.06 -16.75 2.33
N ARG A 17 -18.73 -15.64 2.68
CA ARG A 17 -18.69 -15.08 4.03
C ARG A 17 -20.06 -14.62 4.53
N ILE A 18 -20.21 -14.68 5.84
CA ILE A 18 -21.26 -13.97 6.57
C ILE A 18 -20.60 -13.01 7.55
N LYS A 19 -20.89 -11.72 7.44
CA LYS A 19 -20.47 -10.70 8.39
C LYS A 19 -21.68 -10.16 9.13
N PHE A 20 -21.59 -10.06 10.45
CA PHE A 20 -22.67 -9.54 11.28
C PHE A 20 -22.12 -8.85 12.53
N GLY A 21 -22.84 -7.84 12.99
CA GLY A 21 -22.56 -7.19 14.27
C GLY A 21 -23.03 -8.05 15.44
N ALA A 22 -22.26 -8.05 16.51
CA ALA A 22 -22.51 -8.79 17.72
C ALA A 22 -22.01 -8.01 18.95
N THR A 23 -22.39 -8.47 20.14
CA THR A 23 -22.04 -7.82 21.39
C THR A 23 -21.81 -8.85 22.48
N VAL A 24 -20.84 -8.60 23.36
CA VAL A 24 -20.64 -9.39 24.58
C VAL A 24 -20.87 -8.47 25.77
N SER A 25 -21.63 -8.96 26.76
CA SER A 25 -21.74 -8.27 28.04
C SER A 25 -20.62 -8.73 28.97
N HIS A 26 -19.77 -7.80 29.39
CA HIS A 26 -18.67 -8.04 30.32
C HIS A 26 -18.64 -6.92 31.36
N GLY A 27 -18.65 -7.26 32.66
CA GLY A 27 -18.52 -6.27 33.73
C GLY A 27 -19.64 -5.22 33.85
N GLY A 28 -20.77 -5.39 33.15
CA GLY A 28 -21.83 -4.38 33.05
C GLY A 28 -21.71 -3.46 31.83
N GLU A 29 -20.63 -3.60 31.05
CA GLU A 29 -20.42 -2.92 29.77
C GLU A 29 -20.76 -3.85 28.59
N LEU A 30 -21.03 -3.25 27.45
CA LEU A 30 -21.33 -3.93 26.19
C LEU A 30 -20.17 -3.70 25.22
N VAL A 31 -19.38 -4.74 24.99
CA VAL A 31 -18.29 -4.72 24.02
C VAL A 31 -18.86 -5.12 22.65
N SER A 32 -18.68 -4.27 21.64
CA SER A 32 -19.15 -4.54 20.27
C SER A 32 -18.10 -5.28 19.47
N LEU A 33 -18.53 -6.30 18.73
CA LEU A 33 -17.68 -7.19 17.93
C LEU A 33 -18.35 -7.51 16.59
N ASN A 34 -17.55 -7.95 15.63
CA ASN A 34 -17.98 -8.37 14.30
C ASN A 34 -17.70 -9.86 14.12
N GLY A 35 -18.75 -10.63 13.88
CA GLY A 35 -18.67 -12.06 13.60
C GLY A 35 -18.43 -12.31 12.13
N TRP A 36 -17.39 -13.07 11.81
CA TRP A 36 -17.04 -13.47 10.44
C TRP A 36 -17.24 -14.98 10.30
N GLY A 37 -18.40 -15.35 9.75
CA GLY A 37 -18.73 -16.72 9.36
C GLY A 37 -17.93 -17.11 8.12
N VAL A 38 -17.01 -18.06 8.27
CA VAL A 38 -16.08 -18.48 7.20
C VAL A 38 -16.03 -20.00 7.07
N ARG A 39 -15.64 -20.47 5.89
CA ARG A 39 -15.20 -21.84 5.67
C ARG A 39 -13.71 -21.94 6.00
N PRO A 40 -13.30 -22.62 7.08
CA PRO A 40 -11.90 -22.62 7.51
C PRO A 40 -10.94 -23.04 6.40
N GLU A 41 -11.28 -24.10 5.66
CA GLU A 41 -10.47 -24.60 4.55
C GLU A 41 -10.27 -23.57 3.44
N LYS A 42 -11.31 -22.82 3.07
CA LYS A 42 -11.23 -21.78 2.03
C LYS A 42 -10.51 -20.52 2.50
N GLU A 43 -10.69 -20.17 3.78
CA GLU A 43 -10.03 -19.01 4.38
C GLU A 43 -8.51 -19.25 4.49
N LEU A 44 -8.10 -20.49 4.78
CA LEU A 44 -6.70 -20.91 4.84
C LEU A 44 -6.04 -21.01 3.45
N GLU A 45 -6.79 -21.39 2.41
CA GLU A 45 -6.30 -21.37 1.02
C GLU A 45 -6.03 -19.94 0.54
N PHE A 46 -6.86 -18.98 0.96
CA PHE A 46 -6.79 -17.59 0.49
C PHE A 46 -5.91 -16.67 1.34
N THR A 47 -5.84 -16.91 2.65
CA THR A 47 -5.19 -16.01 3.61
C THR A 47 -4.09 -16.73 4.39
N THR A 48 -3.14 -15.96 4.93
CA THR A 48 -2.13 -16.47 5.86
C THR A 48 -2.59 -16.39 7.33
N ILE A 49 -3.91 -16.47 7.59
CA ILE A 49 -4.44 -16.29 8.95
C ILE A 49 -3.90 -17.33 9.94
N GLU A 50 -3.53 -18.53 9.47
CA GLU A 50 -2.93 -19.59 10.28
C GLU A 50 -1.62 -19.17 10.94
N ASP A 51 -0.76 -18.44 10.22
CA ASP A 51 0.53 -17.93 10.73
C ASP A 51 0.36 -16.96 11.90
N TYR A 52 -0.84 -16.37 12.02
CA TYR A 52 -1.19 -15.42 13.06
C TYR A 52 -1.98 -16.02 14.22
N ILE A 53 -2.25 -17.34 14.21
CA ILE A 53 -2.84 -18.02 15.37
C ILE A 53 -1.71 -18.28 16.39
N ALA A 54 -1.51 -17.32 17.30
CA ALA A 54 -0.44 -17.37 18.29
C ALA A 54 -0.64 -18.46 19.36
N GLU A 55 -1.88 -18.89 19.58
CA GLU A 55 -2.24 -19.93 20.54
C GLU A 55 -3.48 -20.68 20.09
N GLY A 56 -3.48 -22.01 20.27
CA GLY A 56 -4.62 -22.87 19.93
C GLY A 56 -4.61 -23.32 18.47
N ARG A 57 -5.78 -23.37 17.84
CA ARG A 57 -5.95 -23.79 16.44
C ARG A 57 -7.07 -22.99 15.75
N MET A 58 -7.15 -23.13 14.43
CA MET A 58 -8.30 -22.64 13.66
C MET A 58 -9.59 -23.36 14.07
N ILE A 59 -10.72 -22.67 13.92
CA ILE A 59 -12.08 -23.25 14.05
C ILE A 59 -12.31 -24.43 13.11
N GLU A 60 -13.07 -25.42 13.56
CA GLU A 60 -13.48 -26.57 12.75
C GLU A 60 -14.90 -26.39 12.18
N ALA A 61 -15.12 -26.85 10.94
CA ALA A 61 -16.42 -26.75 10.28
C ALA A 61 -17.55 -27.37 11.12
N GLY A 62 -18.71 -26.71 11.14
CA GLY A 62 -19.89 -27.17 11.88
C GLY A 62 -19.81 -27.14 13.41
N SER A 63 -18.66 -26.78 14.00
CA SER A 63 -18.48 -26.68 15.45
C SER A 63 -19.08 -25.40 16.04
N ARG A 64 -19.20 -25.34 17.38
CA ARG A 64 -19.55 -24.11 18.14
C ARG A 64 -18.30 -23.50 18.76
N GLU A 65 -17.32 -23.28 17.91
CA GLU A 65 -16.01 -22.76 18.28
C GLU A 65 -15.78 -21.40 17.62
N ILE A 66 -14.91 -20.59 18.23
CA ILE A 66 -14.50 -19.31 17.70
C ILE A 66 -13.01 -19.06 17.85
N ASN A 67 -12.45 -18.28 16.92
CA ASN A 67 -11.16 -17.61 17.09
C ASN A 67 -11.40 -16.13 17.37
N MET A 68 -10.64 -15.54 18.28
CA MET A 68 -10.74 -14.13 18.67
C MET A 68 -9.37 -13.45 18.65
N GLY A 69 -9.35 -12.16 18.35
CA GLY A 69 -8.16 -11.33 18.44
C GLY A 69 -7.62 -11.18 19.86
N ARG A 70 -6.30 -10.96 19.99
CA ARG A 70 -5.62 -10.81 21.29
C ARG A 70 -6.20 -9.69 22.15
N GLU A 71 -6.44 -8.51 21.58
CA GLU A 71 -6.92 -7.37 22.34
C GLU A 71 -8.38 -7.56 22.78
N LEU A 72 -9.21 -8.16 21.91
CA LEU A 72 -10.59 -8.53 22.26
C LEU A 72 -10.65 -9.53 23.43
N LEU A 73 -9.76 -10.53 23.44
CA LEU A 73 -9.66 -11.47 24.56
C LEU A 73 -9.21 -10.80 25.86
N ASN A 74 -8.26 -9.86 25.77
CA ASN A 74 -7.81 -9.08 26.93
C ASN A 74 -8.93 -8.22 27.50
N GLU A 75 -9.69 -7.52 26.64
CA GLU A 75 -10.83 -6.68 27.03
C GLU A 75 -11.93 -7.49 27.72
N LEU A 76 -12.15 -8.73 27.29
CA LEU A 76 -13.17 -9.62 27.86
C LEU A 76 -12.67 -10.45 29.06
N ASP A 77 -11.40 -10.32 29.46
CA ASP A 77 -10.69 -11.15 30.44
C ASP A 77 -10.90 -12.66 30.19
N ARG A 78 -10.68 -13.09 28.93
CA ARG A 78 -10.85 -14.48 28.47
C ARG A 78 -9.58 -15.06 27.86
N LYS A 79 -9.47 -16.38 27.89
CA LYS A 79 -8.34 -17.14 27.33
C LYS A 79 -8.81 -18.25 26.40
N VAL A 80 -7.88 -18.79 25.61
CA VAL A 80 -8.14 -20.00 24.81
C VAL A 80 -8.56 -21.13 25.75
N GLY A 81 -9.65 -21.81 25.40
CA GLY A 81 -10.30 -22.84 26.21
C GLY A 81 -11.54 -22.35 26.98
N ASP A 82 -11.67 -21.04 27.21
CA ASP A 82 -12.85 -20.47 27.86
C ASP A 82 -14.07 -20.47 26.93
N SER A 83 -15.24 -20.17 27.52
CA SER A 83 -16.48 -19.94 26.78
C SER A 83 -16.95 -18.50 26.91
N VAL A 84 -17.51 -17.97 25.82
CA VAL A 84 -18.07 -16.62 25.77
C VAL A 84 -19.48 -16.68 25.19
N THR A 85 -20.39 -15.92 25.79
CA THR A 85 -21.76 -15.76 25.29
C THR A 85 -21.84 -14.47 24.49
N ILE A 86 -22.14 -14.63 23.21
CA ILE A 86 -22.26 -13.53 22.25
C ILE A 86 -23.74 -13.29 21.99
N LEU A 87 -24.15 -12.03 22.08
CA LEU A 87 -25.45 -11.52 21.70
C LEU A 87 -25.39 -11.03 20.25
N TYR A 88 -26.39 -11.35 19.45
CA TYR A 88 -26.42 -10.99 18.03
C TYR A 88 -27.86 -10.83 17.55
N ASN A 89 -28.04 -10.10 16.44
CA ASN A 89 -29.33 -9.96 15.78
C ASN A 89 -29.41 -10.90 14.58
N THR A 90 -30.49 -11.67 14.48
CA THR A 90 -30.78 -12.54 13.32
C THR A 90 -31.19 -11.70 12.10
N ALA A 91 -31.28 -12.31 10.92
CA ALA A 91 -31.82 -11.67 9.70
C ALA A 91 -33.25 -11.10 9.87
N TYR A 92 -34.03 -11.62 10.83
CA TYR A 92 -35.37 -11.14 11.17
C TYR A 92 -35.40 -10.13 12.34
N SER A 93 -34.28 -9.45 12.62
CA SER A 93 -34.15 -8.43 13.68
C SER A 93 -34.49 -8.93 15.09
N SER A 94 -34.36 -10.23 15.34
CA SER A 94 -34.54 -10.84 16.66
C SER A 94 -33.21 -10.89 17.40
N LEU A 95 -33.18 -10.43 18.65
CA LEU A 95 -32.01 -10.52 19.52
C LEU A 95 -31.90 -11.93 20.10
N GLN A 96 -30.76 -12.57 19.90
CA GLN A 96 -30.46 -13.91 20.40
C GLN A 96 -29.09 -13.95 21.08
N GLY A 97 -28.84 -15.02 21.85
CA GLY A 97 -27.57 -15.23 22.53
C GLY A 97 -27.08 -16.66 22.33
N ALA A 98 -25.80 -16.82 22.02
CA ALA A 98 -25.17 -18.13 21.86
C ALA A 98 -23.82 -18.18 22.59
N THR A 99 -23.57 -19.29 23.26
CA THR A 99 -22.26 -19.57 23.88
C THR A 99 -21.37 -20.33 22.90
N PHE A 100 -20.11 -19.92 22.83
CA PHE A 100 -19.06 -20.51 22.00
C PHE A 100 -17.83 -20.80 22.82
N LYS A 101 -17.07 -21.82 22.42
CA LYS A 101 -15.75 -22.12 22.98
C LYS A 101 -14.67 -21.39 22.19
N ILE A 102 -13.76 -20.70 22.89
CA ILE A 102 -12.61 -20.04 22.27
C ILE A 102 -11.53 -21.11 22.03
N VAL A 103 -11.13 -21.32 20.78
CA VAL A 103 -10.18 -22.37 20.40
C VAL A 103 -8.86 -21.86 19.83
N GLY A 104 -8.77 -20.56 19.54
CA GLY A 104 -7.50 -19.94 19.22
C GLY A 104 -7.52 -18.43 19.29
N ARG A 105 -6.32 -17.88 19.47
CA ARG A 105 -6.03 -16.46 19.67
C ARG A 105 -5.27 -15.92 18.48
N ILE A 106 -5.81 -14.88 17.83
CA ILE A 106 -5.23 -14.25 16.65
C ILE A 106 -4.37 -13.05 17.05
N GLU A 107 -3.16 -12.99 16.49
CA GLU A 107 -2.20 -11.90 16.61
C GLU A 107 -1.67 -11.52 15.23
N SER A 108 -2.48 -10.82 14.44
CA SER A 108 -2.16 -10.50 13.04
C SER A 108 -1.37 -9.21 12.85
N GLY A 109 -1.19 -8.44 13.92
CA GLY A 109 -0.76 -7.03 13.84
C GLY A 109 -1.78 -6.08 13.19
N LEU A 110 -2.90 -6.59 12.64
CA LEU A 110 -3.99 -5.77 12.12
C LEU A 110 -4.97 -5.44 13.25
N GLN A 111 -5.18 -4.15 13.47
CA GLN A 111 -6.05 -3.65 14.53
C GLN A 111 -7.46 -4.26 14.46
N LEU A 112 -8.06 -4.23 13.26
CA LEU A 112 -9.40 -4.78 13.00
C LEU A 112 -9.53 -6.24 13.49
N LEU A 113 -8.57 -7.10 13.14
CA LEU A 113 -8.64 -8.53 13.47
C LEU A 113 -8.30 -8.79 14.95
N ASN A 114 -7.50 -7.93 15.57
CA ASN A 114 -7.07 -8.09 16.95
C ASN A 114 -8.09 -7.54 17.96
N GLU A 115 -8.82 -6.49 17.61
CA GLU A 115 -9.66 -5.73 18.54
C GLU A 115 -11.16 -6.04 18.40
N ILE A 116 -11.68 -6.26 17.20
CA ILE A 116 -13.15 -6.32 17.02
C ILE A 116 -13.68 -7.53 16.25
N VAL A 117 -12.84 -8.36 15.62
CA VAL A 117 -13.30 -9.51 14.83
C VAL A 117 -13.19 -10.83 15.61
N PHE A 118 -14.19 -11.68 15.46
CA PHE A 118 -14.09 -13.10 15.79
C PHE A 118 -14.54 -13.96 14.61
N TYR A 119 -13.86 -15.09 14.40
CA TYR A 119 -14.20 -16.05 13.36
C TYR A 119 -15.04 -17.19 13.93
N LEU A 120 -16.00 -17.67 13.14
CA LEU A 120 -16.84 -18.82 13.45
C LEU A 120 -17.14 -19.61 12.17
N PRO A 121 -17.49 -20.91 12.26
CA PRO A 121 -17.83 -21.69 11.07
C PRO A 121 -19.04 -21.10 10.34
N LEU A 122 -18.95 -21.03 9.01
CA LEU A 122 -19.99 -20.46 8.15
C LEU A 122 -21.35 -21.12 8.39
N GLU A 123 -21.39 -22.44 8.48
CA GLU A 123 -22.63 -23.20 8.71
C GLU A 123 -23.23 -22.89 10.09
N THR A 124 -22.39 -22.58 11.07
CA THR A 124 -22.84 -22.15 12.40
C THR A 124 -23.41 -20.73 12.34
N ALA A 125 -22.76 -19.81 11.62
CA ALA A 125 -23.29 -18.46 11.40
C ALA A 125 -24.65 -18.49 10.68
N GLN A 126 -24.79 -19.27 9.61
CA GLN A 126 -26.04 -19.44 8.85
C GLN A 126 -27.20 -19.90 9.74
N ARG A 127 -26.99 -20.95 10.54
CA ARG A 127 -28.02 -21.48 11.45
C ARG A 127 -28.42 -20.47 12.52
N LEU A 128 -27.44 -19.77 13.10
CA LEU A 128 -27.70 -18.82 14.18
C LEU A 128 -28.48 -17.59 13.71
N LEU A 129 -28.19 -17.12 12.49
CA LEU A 129 -28.79 -15.92 11.91
C LEU A 129 -30.07 -16.20 11.11
N TYR A 130 -30.45 -17.47 10.96
CA TYR A 130 -31.53 -17.93 10.08
C TYR A 130 -31.31 -17.58 8.61
N MET A 131 -30.07 -17.80 8.15
CA MET A 131 -29.59 -17.52 6.79
C MET A 131 -29.15 -18.82 6.10
N ASP A 132 -29.93 -19.90 6.24
CA ASP A 132 -29.59 -21.20 5.65
C ASP A 132 -29.43 -21.08 4.13
N GLY A 133 -28.23 -21.36 3.61
CA GLY A 133 -27.90 -21.23 2.19
C GLY A 133 -27.71 -19.79 1.68
N GLU A 134 -27.80 -18.79 2.56
CA GLU A 134 -27.57 -17.38 2.21
C GLU A 134 -26.22 -16.89 2.72
N LEU A 135 -25.73 -15.78 2.14
CA LEU A 135 -24.45 -15.15 2.44
C LEU A 135 -24.64 -13.62 2.48
N THR A 136 -23.79 -12.92 3.21
CA THR A 136 -23.75 -11.45 3.17
C THR A 136 -22.74 -10.94 2.15
N GLU A 137 -21.66 -11.69 1.94
CA GLU A 137 -20.59 -11.33 1.02
C GLU A 137 -20.03 -12.56 0.29
N LEU A 138 -19.58 -12.34 -0.94
CA LEU A 138 -18.83 -13.30 -1.72
C LEU A 138 -17.56 -12.63 -2.23
N LEU A 139 -16.40 -13.15 -1.84
CA LEU A 139 -15.13 -12.62 -2.34
C LEU A 139 -14.70 -13.42 -3.56
N LEU A 140 -14.39 -12.70 -4.64
CA LEU A 140 -13.83 -13.23 -5.86
C LEU A 140 -12.39 -12.73 -5.98
N ALA A 141 -11.43 -13.64 -6.03
CA ALA A 141 -10.02 -13.31 -6.20
C ALA A 141 -9.47 -13.97 -7.46
N GLY A 142 -8.75 -13.20 -8.28
CA GLY A 142 -7.97 -13.73 -9.39
C GLY A 142 -6.48 -13.75 -9.10
N GLU A 143 -5.71 -14.22 -10.07
CA GLU A 143 -4.26 -14.45 -9.95
C GLU A 143 -3.46 -13.19 -9.60
N ASN A 144 -3.91 -12.01 -10.06
CA ASN A 144 -3.17 -10.76 -9.88
C ASN A 144 -4.08 -9.55 -9.60
N ARG A 145 -3.48 -8.47 -9.11
CA ARG A 145 -4.20 -7.22 -8.80
C ARG A 145 -4.92 -6.62 -10.00
N ASP A 146 -4.38 -6.82 -11.20
CA ASP A 146 -4.88 -6.19 -12.42
C ASP A 146 -6.11 -6.94 -12.98
N SER A 147 -6.44 -8.13 -12.47
CA SER A 147 -7.63 -8.88 -12.86
C SER A 147 -8.92 -8.34 -12.23
N ALA A 148 -8.82 -7.52 -11.17
CA ALA A 148 -9.97 -7.05 -10.40
C ALA A 148 -11.03 -6.34 -11.25
N ASP A 149 -10.61 -5.44 -12.15
CA ASP A 149 -11.53 -4.68 -13.02
C ASP A 149 -12.22 -5.61 -14.05
N LEU A 150 -11.50 -6.64 -14.52
CA LEU A 150 -12.05 -7.61 -15.47
C LEU A 150 -13.03 -8.57 -14.78
N ILE A 151 -12.71 -9.02 -13.56
CA ILE A 151 -13.60 -9.81 -12.71
C ILE A 151 -14.87 -9.01 -12.39
N LEU A 152 -14.73 -7.73 -12.02
CA LEU A 152 -15.87 -6.86 -11.75
C LEU A 152 -16.83 -6.84 -12.94
N LYS A 153 -16.30 -6.53 -14.14
CA LYS A 153 -17.09 -6.46 -15.36
C LYS A 153 -17.83 -7.77 -15.66
N GLN A 154 -17.16 -8.92 -15.55
CA GLN A 154 -17.79 -10.22 -15.77
C GLN A 154 -18.85 -10.55 -14.70
N THR A 155 -18.60 -10.15 -13.45
CA THR A 155 -19.54 -10.32 -12.34
C THR A 155 -20.80 -9.48 -12.55
N GLU A 156 -20.65 -8.22 -12.97
CA GLU A 156 -21.77 -7.34 -13.33
C GLU A 156 -22.59 -7.90 -14.50
N GLU A 157 -21.94 -8.45 -15.52
CA GLU A 157 -22.61 -9.10 -16.65
C GLU A 157 -23.44 -10.32 -16.21
N LEU A 158 -22.92 -11.14 -15.29
CA LEU A 158 -23.65 -12.29 -14.73
C LEU A 158 -24.81 -11.85 -13.83
N ILE A 159 -24.62 -10.82 -13.00
CA ILE A 159 -25.68 -10.25 -12.17
C ILE A 159 -26.81 -9.68 -13.05
N ALA A 160 -26.47 -8.96 -14.12
CA ALA A 160 -27.45 -8.38 -15.03
C ALA A 160 -28.28 -9.43 -15.80
N GLN A 161 -27.73 -10.62 -16.03
CA GLN A 161 -28.43 -11.73 -16.70
C GLN A 161 -29.43 -12.46 -15.78
N ASN A 162 -29.33 -12.28 -14.46
CA ASN A 162 -30.17 -12.96 -13.50
C ASN A 162 -31.01 -11.94 -12.69
N GLU A 163 -32.30 -11.83 -12.99
CA GLU A 163 -33.20 -10.88 -12.30
C GLU A 163 -33.21 -11.05 -10.77
N SER A 164 -33.00 -12.27 -10.27
CA SER A 164 -32.92 -12.53 -8.82
C SER A 164 -31.61 -12.03 -8.20
N ALA A 165 -30.59 -11.79 -9.02
CA ALA A 165 -29.30 -11.25 -8.63
C ALA A 165 -29.26 -9.72 -8.62
N ALA A 166 -30.24 -9.04 -9.22
CA ALA A 166 -30.27 -7.58 -9.36
C ALA A 166 -30.24 -6.80 -8.02
N LYS A 167 -30.44 -7.49 -6.89
CA LYS A 167 -30.32 -6.95 -5.53
C LYS A 167 -28.87 -6.93 -4.99
N TYR A 168 -27.94 -7.58 -5.69
CA TYR A 168 -26.53 -7.65 -5.30
C TYR A 168 -25.71 -6.63 -6.08
N GLU A 169 -24.69 -6.10 -5.43
CA GLU A 169 -23.74 -5.16 -6.00
C GLU A 169 -22.36 -5.83 -6.02
N ALA A 170 -21.69 -5.77 -7.17
CA ALA A 170 -20.29 -6.16 -7.27
C ALA A 170 -19.43 -4.91 -7.05
N LEU A 171 -18.50 -5.00 -6.11
CA LEU A 171 -17.58 -3.90 -5.79
C LEU A 171 -16.15 -4.43 -5.77
N THR A 172 -15.22 -3.62 -6.23
CA THR A 172 -13.80 -3.92 -6.10
C THR A 172 -13.33 -3.67 -4.67
N PHE A 173 -12.23 -4.32 -4.29
CA PHE A 173 -11.56 -4.01 -3.01
C PHE A 173 -11.13 -2.54 -2.91
N ARG A 174 -10.87 -1.89 -4.05
CA ARG A 174 -10.53 -0.46 -4.13
C ARG A 174 -11.70 0.45 -3.73
N GLU A 175 -12.94 0.08 -4.06
CA GLU A 175 -14.14 0.87 -3.76
C GLU A 175 -14.61 0.66 -2.31
N THR A 176 -14.41 -0.55 -1.78
CA THR A 176 -14.79 -0.91 -0.41
C THR A 176 -13.74 -0.51 0.63
N SER A 177 -12.51 -0.21 0.21
CA SER A 177 -11.40 0.14 1.09
C SER A 177 -11.07 1.63 1.04
N GLU A 178 -11.49 2.37 2.06
CA GLU A 178 -11.09 3.77 2.24
C GLU A 178 -9.56 3.92 2.29
N MET A 179 -8.86 2.88 2.76
CA MET A 179 -7.39 2.84 2.84
C MET A 179 -6.72 2.97 1.48
N ILE A 180 -7.27 2.38 0.42
CA ILE A 180 -6.68 2.48 -0.92
C ILE A 180 -6.75 3.92 -1.42
N GLY A 181 -7.85 4.63 -1.14
CA GLY A 181 -7.98 6.06 -1.43
C GLY A 181 -6.92 6.90 -0.70
N TYR A 182 -6.70 6.64 0.59
CA TYR A 182 -5.66 7.32 1.37
C TYR A 182 -4.25 7.01 0.85
N MET A 183 -3.97 5.77 0.43
CA MET A 183 -2.68 5.42 -0.18
C MET A 183 -2.42 6.17 -1.49
N ASP A 184 -3.44 6.30 -2.34
CA ASP A 184 -3.31 7.04 -3.60
C ASP A 184 -3.08 8.53 -3.36
N MET A 185 -3.78 9.11 -2.37
CA MET A 185 -3.55 10.49 -1.94
C MET A 185 -2.12 10.66 -1.42
N ALA A 186 -1.65 9.77 -0.54
CA ALA A 186 -0.28 9.79 -0.02
C ALA A 186 0.75 9.70 -1.15
N LYS A 187 0.54 8.78 -2.11
CA LYS A 187 1.39 8.65 -3.30
C LYS A 187 1.47 9.95 -4.11
N ASN A 188 0.34 10.65 -4.27
CA ASN A 188 0.32 11.94 -4.96
C ASN A 188 1.08 13.03 -4.19
N VAL A 189 0.94 13.08 -2.87
CA VAL A 189 1.71 14.00 -2.02
C VAL A 189 3.21 13.72 -2.12
N TYR A 190 3.63 12.45 -2.01
CA TYR A 190 5.04 12.07 -2.16
C TYR A 190 5.58 12.36 -3.56
N ASN A 191 4.79 12.16 -4.62
CA ASN A 191 5.18 12.54 -5.97
C ASN A 191 5.37 14.06 -6.10
N ALA A 192 4.51 14.88 -5.47
CA ALA A 192 4.67 16.32 -5.47
C ALA A 192 5.95 16.76 -4.74
N ILE A 193 6.23 16.18 -3.56
CA ILE A 193 7.48 16.41 -2.82
C ILE A 193 8.68 15.99 -3.66
N TYR A 194 8.60 14.84 -4.33
CA TYR A 194 9.66 14.34 -5.20
C TYR A 194 9.98 15.30 -6.34
N VAL A 195 8.96 15.80 -7.05
CA VAL A 195 9.13 16.81 -8.11
C VAL A 195 9.77 18.09 -7.57
N LEU A 196 9.36 18.55 -6.39
CA LEU A 196 9.95 19.73 -5.73
C LEU A 196 11.44 19.52 -5.40
N LEU A 197 11.80 18.35 -4.86
CA LEU A 197 13.20 18.03 -4.52
C LEU A 197 14.08 17.96 -5.78
N VAL A 198 13.59 17.34 -6.85
CA VAL A 198 14.27 17.29 -8.15
C VAL A 198 14.44 18.71 -8.72
N GLY A 199 13.41 19.55 -8.63
CA GLY A 199 13.47 20.95 -9.04
C GLY A 199 14.49 21.76 -8.24
N LEU A 200 14.53 21.57 -6.91
CA LEU A 200 15.51 22.23 -6.04
C LEU A 200 16.95 21.81 -6.40
N ALA A 201 17.18 20.51 -6.63
CA ALA A 201 18.47 20.02 -7.08
C ALA A 201 18.89 20.62 -8.43
N ALA A 202 17.96 20.72 -9.39
CA ALA A 202 18.21 21.36 -10.68
C ALA A 202 18.64 22.82 -10.54
N ILE A 203 17.97 23.60 -9.67
CA ILE A 203 18.33 24.99 -9.40
C ILE A 203 19.74 25.11 -8.80
N VAL A 204 20.09 24.22 -7.85
CA VAL A 204 21.44 24.18 -7.26
C VAL A 204 22.50 23.93 -8.33
N VAL A 205 22.26 22.99 -9.25
CA VAL A 205 23.17 22.70 -10.37
C VAL A 205 23.29 23.90 -11.31
N VAL A 206 22.17 24.52 -11.70
CA VAL A 206 22.17 25.72 -12.56
C VAL A 206 23.01 26.83 -11.93
N ASN A 207 22.80 27.13 -10.64
CA ASN A 207 23.53 28.19 -9.95
C ASN A 207 25.03 27.90 -9.86
N THR A 208 25.39 26.65 -9.53
CA THR A 208 26.78 26.23 -9.44
C THR A 208 27.46 26.33 -10.81
N MET A 209 26.80 25.89 -11.87
CA MET A 209 27.38 25.92 -13.21
C MET A 209 27.50 27.35 -13.75
N ILE A 210 26.55 28.25 -13.42
CA ILE A 210 26.68 29.68 -13.73
C ILE A 210 27.88 30.28 -13.00
N MET A 211 28.10 29.92 -11.73
CA MET A 211 29.29 30.35 -10.97
C MET A 211 30.58 29.90 -11.67
N ILE A 212 30.69 28.63 -12.03
CA ILE A 212 31.86 28.07 -12.75
C ILE A 212 32.11 28.81 -14.07
N VAL A 213 31.04 29.07 -14.85
CA VAL A 213 31.14 29.82 -16.12
C VAL A 213 31.68 31.24 -15.89
N ASN A 214 31.25 31.91 -14.82
CA ASN A 214 31.71 33.27 -14.51
C ASN A 214 33.18 33.29 -14.07
N GLU A 215 33.62 32.31 -13.27
CA GLU A 215 35.02 32.20 -12.84
C GLU A 215 35.94 31.90 -14.03
N ARG A 216 35.47 31.10 -15.00
CA ARG A 216 36.22 30.71 -16.19
C ARG A 216 36.00 31.63 -17.40
N ARG A 217 35.42 32.82 -17.20
CA ARG A 217 35.05 33.76 -18.29
C ARG A 217 36.22 34.09 -19.21
N LYS A 218 37.41 34.38 -18.67
CA LYS A 218 38.64 34.68 -19.44
C LYS A 218 39.09 33.50 -20.31
N GLU A 219 39.01 32.29 -19.80
CA GLU A 219 39.37 31.07 -20.55
C GLU A 219 38.41 30.87 -21.73
N ILE A 220 37.11 31.06 -21.50
CA ILE A 220 36.08 30.95 -22.55
C ILE A 220 36.33 31.98 -23.66
N GLY A 221 36.60 33.23 -23.30
CA GLY A 221 36.92 34.29 -24.27
C GLY A 221 38.19 34.02 -25.07
N MET A 222 39.22 33.44 -24.43
CA MET A 222 40.44 33.02 -25.13
C MET A 222 40.16 31.87 -26.12
N MET A 223 39.36 30.88 -25.73
CA MET A 223 38.97 29.78 -26.62
C MET A 223 38.21 30.28 -27.85
N GLU A 224 37.27 31.22 -27.68
CA GLU A 224 36.55 31.83 -28.81
C GLU A 224 37.47 32.67 -29.69
N ALA A 225 38.40 33.44 -29.11
CA ALA A 225 39.39 34.23 -29.86
C ALA A 225 40.37 33.36 -30.67
N LEU A 226 40.64 32.14 -30.21
CA LEU A 226 41.42 31.13 -30.95
C LEU A 226 40.61 30.40 -32.04
N GLY A 227 39.32 30.73 -32.21
CA GLY A 227 38.46 30.23 -33.27
C GLY A 227 37.52 29.10 -32.87
N LEU A 228 37.32 28.83 -31.58
CA LEU A 228 36.38 27.80 -31.14
C LEU A 228 34.92 28.25 -31.36
N GLU A 229 34.14 27.45 -32.07
CA GLU A 229 32.72 27.74 -32.30
C GLU A 229 31.88 27.67 -31.02
N LYS A 230 30.84 28.52 -30.93
CA LYS A 230 29.87 28.54 -29.82
C LYS A 230 29.23 27.18 -29.53
N LYS A 231 29.01 26.35 -30.56
CA LYS A 231 28.49 24.98 -30.40
C LYS A 231 29.47 24.09 -29.63
N ASN A 232 30.76 24.23 -29.85
CA ASN A 232 31.79 23.44 -29.18
C ASN A 232 31.93 23.89 -27.71
N ILE A 233 31.78 25.18 -27.42
CA ILE A 233 31.71 25.70 -26.04
C ILE A 233 30.50 25.10 -25.31
N ILE A 234 29.32 25.09 -25.95
CA ILE A 234 28.11 24.46 -25.37
C ILE A 234 28.35 22.97 -25.12
N GLN A 235 28.91 22.24 -26.10
CA GLN A 235 29.20 20.81 -25.94
C GLN A 235 30.18 20.53 -24.79
N LEU A 236 31.20 21.35 -24.61
CA LEU A 236 32.15 21.22 -23.50
C LEU A 236 31.42 21.25 -22.16
N PHE A 237 30.59 22.27 -21.92
CA PHE A 237 29.84 22.41 -20.67
C PHE A 237 28.75 21.35 -20.50
N LEU A 238 28.14 20.85 -21.59
CA LEU A 238 27.21 19.73 -21.52
C LEU A 238 27.90 18.41 -21.14
N ILE A 239 29.12 18.16 -21.65
CA ILE A 239 29.92 16.99 -21.28
C ILE A 239 30.34 17.09 -19.81
N GLU A 240 30.79 18.26 -19.37
CA GLU A 240 31.13 18.50 -17.96
C GLU A 240 29.91 18.27 -17.05
N GLY A 241 28.74 18.78 -17.46
CA GLY A 241 27.46 18.54 -16.81
C GLY A 241 27.06 17.07 -16.77
N ALA A 242 27.25 16.33 -17.86
CA ALA A 242 26.95 14.90 -17.94
C ALA A 242 27.89 14.07 -17.05
N ILE A 243 29.18 14.43 -16.97
CA ILE A 243 30.14 13.78 -16.06
C ILE A 243 29.75 14.03 -14.61
N MET A 244 29.43 15.28 -14.24
CA MET A 244 28.92 15.61 -12.90
C MET A 244 27.62 14.85 -12.59
N GLY A 245 26.71 14.77 -13.56
CA GLY A 245 25.46 14.04 -13.46
C GLY A 245 25.66 12.54 -13.26
N PHE A 246 26.59 11.95 -14.00
CA PHE A 246 26.93 10.53 -13.89
C PHE A 246 27.51 10.21 -12.50
N ILE A 247 28.52 10.97 -12.08
CA ILE A 247 29.19 10.76 -10.79
C ILE A 247 28.20 10.99 -9.64
N GLY A 248 27.46 12.09 -9.66
CA GLY A 248 26.47 12.42 -8.64
C GLY A 248 25.35 11.40 -8.55
N SER A 249 24.81 10.97 -9.70
CA SER A 249 23.76 9.93 -9.74
C SER A 249 24.29 8.58 -9.29
N LEU A 250 25.54 8.23 -9.60
CA LEU A 250 26.16 6.99 -9.15
C LEU A 250 26.29 6.97 -7.62
N PHE A 251 26.86 8.01 -7.03
CA PHE A 251 26.95 8.12 -5.56
C PHE A 251 25.57 8.17 -4.91
N GLY A 252 24.63 8.93 -5.47
CA GLY A 252 23.25 8.99 -4.97
C GLY A 252 22.55 7.64 -5.01
N ALA A 253 22.70 6.88 -6.10
CA ALA A 253 22.13 5.54 -6.22
C ALA A 253 22.76 4.55 -5.22
N VAL A 254 24.08 4.59 -5.03
CA VAL A 254 24.77 3.72 -4.07
C VAL A 254 24.36 4.04 -2.63
N ILE A 255 24.45 5.31 -2.22
CA ILE A 255 24.10 5.74 -0.86
C ILE A 255 22.61 5.51 -0.59
N GLY A 256 21.75 5.89 -1.55
CA GLY A 256 20.31 5.70 -1.44
C GLY A 256 19.93 4.22 -1.36
N SER A 257 20.55 3.35 -2.15
CA SER A 257 20.31 1.91 -2.08
C SER A 257 20.79 1.32 -0.74
N PHE A 258 21.95 1.75 -0.25
CA PHE A 258 22.46 1.31 1.05
C PHE A 258 21.52 1.69 2.20
N LEU A 259 21.09 2.96 2.25
CA LEU A 259 20.11 3.44 3.22
C LEU A 259 18.79 2.67 3.11
N LEU A 260 18.27 2.48 1.89
CA LEU A 260 17.02 1.76 1.67
C LEU A 260 17.10 0.31 2.16
N ASN A 261 18.22 -0.38 1.92
CA ASN A 261 18.43 -1.74 2.41
C ASN A 261 18.53 -1.79 3.95
N TYR A 262 19.17 -0.80 4.57
CA TYR A 262 19.21 -0.71 6.03
C TYR A 262 17.79 -0.51 6.60
N LEU A 263 17.03 0.44 6.07
CA LEU A 263 15.65 0.69 6.48
C LEU A 263 14.70 -0.49 6.16
N ALA A 264 14.97 -1.25 5.10
CA ALA A 264 14.23 -2.45 4.77
C ALA A 264 14.38 -3.55 5.84
N GLN A 265 15.48 -3.57 6.58
CA GLN A 265 15.70 -4.52 7.68
C GLN A 265 15.20 -3.99 9.03
N THR A 266 15.46 -2.71 9.34
CA THR A 266 15.05 -2.13 10.63
C THR A 266 13.57 -1.76 10.69
N GLY A 267 12.95 -1.55 9.53
CA GLY A 267 11.62 -0.97 9.43
C GLY A 267 11.61 0.52 9.80
N ILE A 268 10.52 1.20 9.45
CA ILE A 268 10.22 2.55 9.89
C ILE A 268 8.99 2.47 10.78
N ASP A 269 9.16 2.78 12.06
CA ASP A 269 8.06 2.80 13.03
C ASP A 269 7.25 4.10 12.89
N PHE A 270 5.97 3.94 12.56
CA PHE A 270 4.98 5.02 12.44
C PHE A 270 3.99 5.03 13.62
N ALA A 271 4.15 4.18 14.63
CA ALA A 271 3.21 4.07 15.75
C ALA A 271 2.91 5.43 16.41
N SER A 272 3.95 6.24 16.64
CA SER A 272 3.80 7.56 17.28
C SER A 272 3.19 8.64 16.37
N ALA A 273 3.23 8.46 15.04
CA ALA A 273 2.66 9.40 14.09
C ALA A 273 1.17 9.13 13.83
N VAL A 274 0.72 7.89 14.06
CA VAL A 274 -0.66 7.43 13.82
C VAL A 274 -1.48 7.38 15.11
N SER A 275 -0.86 7.51 16.29
CA SER A 275 -1.53 7.43 17.61
C SER A 275 -2.63 8.49 17.86
N GLY A 276 -2.85 9.44 16.95
CA GLY A 276 -3.91 10.44 17.02
C GLY A 276 -4.97 10.33 15.91
N ILE A 277 -4.91 9.30 15.06
CA ILE A 277 -5.88 9.01 14.00
C ILE A 277 -6.70 7.81 14.47
N ASP A 278 -8.03 7.98 14.58
CA ASP A 278 -8.94 6.95 15.09
C ASP A 278 -8.78 5.60 14.36
N ALA A 279 -8.34 4.61 15.15
CA ALA A 279 -8.54 3.15 15.19
C ALA A 279 -9.16 2.38 14.00
N SER A 280 -8.97 2.80 12.76
CA SER A 280 -9.42 2.08 11.56
C SER A 280 -8.28 1.67 10.64
N VAL A 281 -7.04 1.97 11.03
CA VAL A 281 -5.86 1.85 10.17
C VAL A 281 -5.42 0.38 10.06
N LEU A 282 -5.67 -0.22 8.89
CA LEU A 282 -5.33 -1.59 8.51
C LEU A 282 -3.82 -1.81 8.27
N TYR A 283 -2.94 -1.28 9.10
CA TYR A 283 -1.49 -1.46 8.96
C TYR A 283 -0.83 -1.91 10.25
N SER A 284 0.15 -2.80 10.11
CA SER A 284 1.23 -2.90 11.09
C SER A 284 1.90 -1.52 11.21
N SER A 285 2.14 -1.05 12.43
CA SER A 285 2.74 0.27 12.66
C SER A 285 4.15 0.41 12.09
N THR A 286 4.78 -0.67 11.63
CA THR A 286 6.10 -0.66 11.02
C THR A 286 6.02 -0.86 9.51
N ILE A 287 6.48 0.12 8.74
CA ILE A 287 6.56 0.05 7.28
C ILE A 287 7.97 -0.40 6.88
N TYR A 288 8.06 -1.44 6.07
CA TYR A 288 9.31 -1.95 5.51
C TYR A 288 9.44 -1.53 4.05
N PRO A 289 10.35 -0.60 3.71
CA PRO A 289 10.57 -0.22 2.33
C PRO A 289 11.06 -1.41 1.51
N ARG A 290 10.48 -1.65 0.35
CA ARG A 290 11.01 -2.65 -0.60
C ARG A 290 12.02 -2.01 -1.53
N SER A 291 13.24 -2.54 -1.51
CA SER A 291 14.27 -2.19 -2.49
C SER A 291 13.94 -2.85 -3.83
N SER A 292 13.93 -2.06 -4.90
CA SER A 292 13.77 -2.54 -6.28
C SER A 292 14.93 -2.02 -7.12
N LEU A 293 15.67 -2.95 -7.72
CA LEU A 293 16.78 -2.63 -8.62
C LEU A 293 16.30 -1.78 -9.80
N GLY A 294 15.10 -2.05 -10.32
CA GLY A 294 14.47 -1.25 -11.38
C GLY A 294 14.30 0.21 -10.98
N ASN A 295 13.84 0.48 -9.76
CA ASN A 295 13.65 1.86 -9.26
C ASN A 295 14.98 2.58 -9.03
N THR A 296 16.02 1.87 -8.59
CA THR A 296 17.37 2.43 -8.43
C THR A 296 17.97 2.81 -9.78
N VAL A 297 17.88 1.93 -10.77
CA VAL A 297 18.35 2.21 -12.14
C VAL A 297 17.57 3.37 -12.76
N PHE A 298 16.25 3.39 -12.61
CA PHE A 298 15.41 4.49 -13.08
C PHE A 298 15.83 5.83 -12.45
N SER A 299 16.04 5.85 -11.13
CA SER A 299 16.45 7.05 -10.38
C SER A 299 17.84 7.54 -10.80
N PHE A 300 18.77 6.63 -11.09
CA PHE A 300 20.09 6.96 -11.64
C PHE A 300 19.99 7.69 -12.97
N PHE A 301 19.22 7.14 -13.93
CA PHE A 301 19.06 7.78 -15.24
C PHE A 301 18.27 9.09 -15.14
N LEU A 302 17.26 9.15 -14.28
CA LEU A 302 16.52 10.38 -14.05
C LEU A 302 17.42 11.49 -13.51
N GLY A 303 18.28 11.20 -12.52
CA GLY A 303 19.28 12.15 -12.02
C GLY A 303 20.23 12.62 -13.11
N LEU A 304 20.77 11.70 -13.92
CA LEU A 304 21.64 12.01 -15.04
C LEU A 304 20.96 12.96 -16.05
N ILE A 305 19.70 12.66 -16.42
CA ILE A 305 18.91 13.47 -17.35
C ILE A 305 18.65 14.86 -16.78
N VAL A 306 18.18 14.94 -15.53
CA VAL A 306 17.85 16.21 -14.88
C VAL A 306 19.08 17.12 -14.78
N ILE A 307 20.22 16.58 -14.36
CA ILE A 307 21.47 17.34 -14.23
C ILE A 307 21.94 17.81 -15.62
N SER A 308 21.91 16.92 -16.62
CA SER A 308 22.29 17.26 -18.00
C SER A 308 21.40 18.37 -18.57
N ILE A 309 20.08 18.28 -18.40
CA ILE A 309 19.13 19.32 -18.83
C ILE A 309 19.40 20.64 -18.10
N SER A 310 19.68 20.59 -16.80
CA SER A 310 19.97 21.76 -15.98
C SER A 310 21.20 22.52 -16.49
N THR A 311 22.20 21.82 -17.02
CA THR A 311 23.42 22.46 -17.56
C THR A 311 23.23 23.19 -18.89
N ILE A 312 22.13 22.97 -19.61
CA ILE A 312 21.85 23.62 -20.90
C ILE A 312 21.78 25.15 -20.76
N ILE A 313 21.14 25.65 -19.69
CA ILE A 313 20.97 27.09 -19.46
C ILE A 313 22.35 27.77 -19.24
N PRO A 314 23.18 27.32 -18.29
CA PRO A 314 24.55 27.81 -18.12
C PRO A 314 25.41 27.69 -19.38
N ALA A 315 25.36 26.54 -20.09
CA ALA A 315 26.16 26.31 -21.29
C ALA A 315 25.84 27.31 -22.40
N ARG A 316 24.55 27.62 -22.60
CA ARG A 316 24.11 28.66 -23.54
C ARG A 316 24.54 30.06 -23.10
N LYS A 317 24.59 30.32 -21.80
CA LYS A 317 25.08 31.60 -21.25
C LYS A 317 26.57 31.76 -21.49
N ALA A 318 27.36 30.70 -21.27
CA ALA A 318 28.79 30.67 -21.54
C ALA A 318 29.13 30.99 -23.00
N ALA A 319 28.43 30.37 -23.95
CA ALA A 319 28.67 30.59 -25.37
C ALA A 319 28.19 31.94 -25.92
N LYS A 320 27.51 32.76 -25.11
CA LYS A 320 27.09 34.12 -25.47
C LYS A 320 28.02 35.21 -24.94
N LEU A 321 29.07 34.84 -24.19
CA LEU A 321 30.06 35.80 -23.69
C LEU A 321 30.86 36.34 -24.88
N GLU A 322 30.99 37.66 -25.00
CA GLU A 322 31.83 38.24 -26.06
C GLU A 322 33.32 38.23 -25.65
N PRO A 323 34.25 37.95 -26.57
CA PRO A 323 35.69 37.89 -26.26
C PRO A 323 36.24 39.19 -25.66
N THR A 324 35.74 40.32 -26.14
CA THR A 324 36.11 41.67 -25.67
C THR A 324 35.70 41.89 -24.21
N GLU A 325 34.46 41.54 -23.86
CA GLU A 325 33.97 41.63 -22.47
C GLU A 325 34.66 40.63 -21.53
N ALA A 326 35.01 39.45 -22.04
CA ALA A 326 35.69 38.42 -21.25
C ALA A 326 37.13 38.80 -20.89
N MET A 327 37.83 39.58 -21.75
CA MET A 327 39.21 40.02 -21.50
C MET A 327 39.30 41.30 -20.67
N GLU A 328 38.26 42.15 -20.66
CA GLU A 328 38.22 43.38 -19.85
C GLU A 328 37.80 43.16 -18.39
N SER A 329 37.14 42.04 -18.04
CA SER A 329 36.75 41.79 -16.65
C SER A 329 37.98 41.53 -15.77
N ARG A 330 38.26 42.43 -14.81
CA ARG A 330 39.36 42.26 -13.84
C ARG A 330 39.15 41.03 -12.97
#